data_AF-A0AAU1VCC4-F1
#
_entry.id   AF-A0AAU1VCC4-F1
#
_cell.length_a   1.000
_cell.length_b   1.000
_cell.length_c   1.000
_cell.angle_alpha   90.00
_cell.angle_beta   90.00
_cell.angle_gamma   90.00
#
_symmetry.space_group_name_H-M   'P 1'
#
loop_
_entity.id
_entity.type
_entity.pdbx_description
1 polymer ?
#
loop_
_entity_poly.entity_id
_entity_poly.type
_entity_poly.pdbx_seq_one_letter_code
_entity_poly.pdbx_strand_id
1 'polypeptide(L)' 'MLMAHPAVLRNLVEQYDTLRIHQAENGDAVVQQRMDDIAYTLCVSTGTRDIDAALVAARHQLPGARPQDDSVLTA' A
#
# COMPACT_ATOMS: atom_id res chain seq x y z
N MET A 1 -8.67 -15.28 5.17
CA MET A 1 -7.83 -14.08 5.26
C MET A 1 -8.04 -13.28 4.00
N LEU A 2 -8.37 -11.99 4.13
CA LEU A 2 -8.63 -11.10 2.99
C LEU A 2 -7.27 -10.68 2.41
N MET A 3 -6.75 -11.45 1.47
CA MET A 3 -5.57 -11.03 0.72
C MET A 3 -6.01 -9.90 -0.21
N ALA A 4 -5.46 -8.71 -0.01
CA ALA A 4 -5.74 -7.59 -0.91
C ALA A 4 -5.24 -7.96 -2.32
N HIS A 5 -6.06 -7.64 -3.33
CA HIS A 5 -5.71 -7.91 -4.71
C HIS A 5 -4.40 -7.17 -5.08
N PRO A 6 -3.46 -7.76 -5.84
CA PRO A 6 -2.14 -7.16 -6.08
C PRO A 6 -2.20 -5.76 -6.68
N ALA A 7 -3.17 -5.48 -7.56
CA ALA A 7 -3.37 -4.15 -8.12
C ALA A 7 -3.75 -3.10 -7.06
N VAL A 8 -4.55 -3.48 -6.06
CA VAL A 8 -4.92 -2.61 -4.93
C VAL A 8 -3.71 -2.36 -4.04
N LEU A 9 -2.93 -3.41 -3.76
CA LEU A 9 -1.71 -3.31 -2.96
C LEU A 9 -0.69 -2.35 -3.62
N ARG A 10 -0.53 -2.42 -4.95
CA ARG A 10 0.35 -1.54 -5.72
C ARG A 10 -0.07 -0.08 -5.57
N ASN A 11 -1.37 0.17 -5.77
CA ASN A 11 -1.91 1.51 -5.68
C ASN A 11 -1.78 2.10 -4.27
N LEU A 12 -1.96 1.29 -3.22
CA LEU A 12 -1.76 1.74 -1.83
C LEU A 12 -0.30 2.10 -1.55
N VAL A 13 0.66 1.32 -2.04
CA VAL A 13 2.10 1.63 -1.91
C VAL A 13 2.45 2.94 -2.63
N GLU A 14 1.98 3.12 -3.87
CA GLU A 14 2.22 4.34 -4.65
C GLU A 14 1.59 5.58 -4.00
N GLN A 15 0.37 5.46 -3.49
CA GLN A 15 -0.29 6.55 -2.75
C GLN A 15 0.47 6.91 -1.47
N TYR A 16 0.93 5.91 -0.71
CA TYR A 16 1.72 6.14 0.50
C TYR A 16 3.03 6.88 0.19
N ASP A 17 3.80 6.42 -0.82
CA ASP A 17 5.06 7.06 -1.20
C ASP A 17 4.83 8.51 -1.69
N THR A 18 3.76 8.78 -2.43
CA THR A 18 3.40 10.13 -2.89
C THR A 18 3.04 11.05 -1.72
N LEU A 19 2.20 10.58 -0.79
CA LEU A 19 1.82 11.37 0.38
C LEU A 19 3.00 11.61 1.32
N ARG A 20 3.91 10.64 1.45
CA ARG A 20 5.14 10.79 2.25
C ARG A 20 6.01 11.94 1.75
N ILE A 21 6.14 12.09 0.43
CA ILE A 21 6.87 13.21 -0.19
C ILE A 21 6.16 14.52 0.15
N HIS A 22 4.85 14.60 -0.07
CA HIS A 22 4.07 15.81 0.23
C HIS A 22 4.06 16.19 1.72
N GLN A 23 4.05 15.20 2.61
CA GLN A 23 4.12 15.42 4.06
C GLN A 23 5.45 16.06 4.44
N ALA A 24 6.56 15.59 3.86
CA ALA A 24 7.89 16.15 4.10
C ALA A 24 7.99 17.63 3.65
N GLU A 25 7.20 18.03 2.65
CA GLU A 25 7.18 19.39 2.11
C GLU A 25 6.23 20.33 2.87
N ASN A 26 5.02 19.87 3.21
CA ASN A 26 3.93 20.76 3.64
C ASN A 26 3.41 20.49 5.06
N GLY A 27 3.74 19.34 5.68
CA GLY A 27 3.42 19.08 7.09
C GLY A 27 1.94 19.17 7.47
N ASP A 28 1.01 18.81 6.58
CA ASP A 28 -0.43 18.92 6.80
C ASP A 28 -0.97 17.74 7.65
N ALA A 29 -1.76 18.05 8.69
CA ALA A 29 -2.40 17.07 9.55
C ALA A 29 -3.42 16.19 8.80
N VAL A 30 -4.06 16.71 7.75
CA VAL A 30 -4.98 15.93 6.90
C VAL A 30 -4.20 14.89 6.09
N VAL A 31 -3.00 15.25 5.62
CA VAL A 31 -2.10 14.33 4.91
C VAL A 31 -1.59 13.25 5.86
N GLN A 32 -1.22 13.62 7.09
CA GLN A 32 -0.82 12.64 8.12
C GLN A 32 -1.92 11.61 8.39
N GLN A 33 -3.16 12.06 8.63
CA GLN A 33 -4.28 11.16 8.87
C GLN A 33 -4.49 10.19 7.69
N ARG A 34 -4.40 10.71 6.46
CA ARG A 34 -4.55 9.88 5.25
C ARG A 34 -3.41 8.87 5.09
N MET A 35 -2.20 9.24 5.49
CA MET A 35 -1.06 8.31 5.53
C MET A 35 -1.25 7.21 6.57
N ASP A 36 -1.76 7.55 7.76
CA ASP A 36 -2.03 6.58 8.83
C ASP A 36 -3.11 5.57 8.41
N ASP A 37 -4.16 6.01 7.72
CA ASP A 37 -5.22 5.13 7.19
C ASP A 37 -4.67 4.15 6.15
N ILE A 38 -3.80 4.62 5.24
CA ILE A 38 -3.14 3.78 4.24
C ILE A 38 -2.17 2.81 4.91
N ALA A 39 -1.41 3.28 5.89
CA ALA A 39 -0.48 2.45 6.64
C ALA A 39 -1.20 1.32 7.40
N TYR A 40 -2.30 1.65 8.06
CA TYR A 40 -3.16 0.66 8.71
C TYR A 40 -3.67 -0.39 7.72
N THR A 41 -4.15 0.05 6.56
CA THR A 41 -4.65 -0.84 5.51
C THR A 41 -3.55 -1.77 4.97
N LEU A 42 -2.35 -1.25 4.74
CA LEU A 42 -1.19 -2.04 4.31
C LEU A 42 -0.78 -3.06 5.36
N CYS A 43 -0.69 -2.66 6.63
CA CYS A 43 -0.37 -3.56 7.74
C CYS A 43 -1.35 -4.72 7.85
N VAL A 44 -2.66 -4.45 7.80
CA VAL A 44 -3.71 -5.48 7.85
C VAL A 44 -3.64 -6.38 6.61
N SER A 45 -3.48 -5.81 5.42
CA SER A 45 -3.48 -6.55 4.15
C SER A 45 -2.24 -7.43 3.96
N THR A 46 -1.11 -7.03 4.56
CA THR A 46 0.17 -7.77 4.50
C THR A 46 0.43 -8.61 5.75
N GLY A 47 -0.40 -8.49 6.79
CA GLY A 47 -0.24 -9.21 8.05
C GLY A 47 0.93 -8.73 8.91
N THR A 48 1.34 -7.47 8.75
CA THR A 48 2.44 -6.86 9.53
C THR A 48 1.90 -5.91 10.61
N ARG A 49 2.79 -5.45 11.50
CA ARG A 49 2.48 -4.49 12.58
C ARG A 49 3.11 -3.11 12.37
N ASP A 50 3.92 -2.97 11.34
CA ASP A 50 4.73 -1.79 11.07
C ASP A 50 4.68 -1.46 9.59
N ILE A 51 4.69 -0.16 9.27
CA ILE A 51 4.54 0.33 7.91
C ILE A 51 5.73 -0.03 7.03
N ASP A 52 6.96 0.03 7.54
CA ASP A 52 8.14 -0.34 6.76
C ASP A 52 8.12 -1.84 6.45
N ALA A 53 7.74 -2.66 7.42
CA ALA A 53 7.52 -4.09 7.21
C ALA A 53 6.40 -4.37 6.20
N ALA A 54 5.30 -3.63 6.27
CA ALA A 54 4.19 -3.71 5.33
C ALA A 54 4.63 -3.36 3.90
N LEU A 55 5.41 -2.30 3.72
CA LEU A 55 5.90 -1.88 2.40
C LEU A 55 6.82 -2.94 1.78
N VAL A 56 7.71 -3.55 2.58
CA VAL A 56 8.57 -4.64 2.12
C VAL A 56 7.72 -5.85 1.71
N ALA A 57 6.81 -6.29 2.58
CA ALA A 57 5.91 -7.41 2.30
C ALA A 57 5.05 -7.15 1.05
N ALA A 58 4.53 -5.93 0.89
CA ALA A 58 3.75 -5.54 -0.27
C ALA A 58 4.57 -5.60 -1.56
N ARG A 59 5.79 -5.05 -1.57
CA ARG A 59 6.70 -5.11 -2.73
C ARG A 59 7.04 -6.54 -3.13
N HIS A 60 7.14 -7.46 -2.17
CA HIS A 60 7.32 -8.89 -2.45
C HIS A 60 6.09 -9.57 -3.06
N GLN A 61 4.88 -9.07 -2.79
CA GLN A 61 3.62 -9.61 -3.31
C GLN A 61 3.25 -9.05 -4.68
N LEU A 62 3.85 -7.93 -5.11
CA LEU A 62 3.55 -7.32 -6.40
C LEU A 62 4.19 -8.08 -7.58
N PRO A 63 3.50 -8.19 -8.73
CA PRO A 63 3.98 -8.93 -9.90
C PRO A 63 5.03 -8.13 -10.68
N GLY A 64 6.16 -7.86 -10.04
CA GLY A 64 7.47 -7.66 -10.66
C GLY A 64 8.39 -8.88 -10.48
N ALA A 65 7.92 -9.93 -9.77
CA ALA A 65 8.65 -11.16 -9.49
C ALA A 65 8.19 -12.40 -10.30
N ARG A 66 7.01 -12.37 -10.97
CA ARG A 66 6.57 -13.17 -12.15
C ARG A 66 5.05 -12.98 -12.41
N PRO A 67 4.55 -13.26 -13.63
CA PRO A 67 3.25 -12.80 -14.11
C PRO A 67 2.16 -13.86 -13.89
N GLN A 68 1.31 -13.73 -12.87
CA GLN A 68 -0.02 -14.35 -12.84
C GLN A 68 -1.04 -13.40 -12.21
N ASP A 69 -1.28 -12.25 -12.83
CA ASP A 69 -2.50 -11.48 -12.53
C ASP A 69 -3.61 -11.99 -13.44
N ASP A 70 -4.17 -13.16 -13.10
CA ASP A 70 -5.47 -13.60 -13.57
C ASP A 70 -6.52 -13.13 -12.55
N SER A 71 -7.05 -11.93 -12.72
CA SER A 71 -8.44 -11.67 -12.37
C SER A 71 -8.96 -10.41 -13.06
N VAL A 72 -9.87 -10.63 -14.00
CA VAL A 72 -10.65 -9.60 -14.68
C VAL A 72 -11.48 -8.85 -13.63
N LEU A 73 -11.11 -7.60 -13.33
CA LEU A 73 -12.03 -6.65 -12.71
C LEU A 73 -13.01 -6.21 -13.81
N THR A 74 -14.09 -6.96 -13.94
CA THR A 74 -15.23 -6.57 -14.77
C THR A 74 -15.85 -5.31 -14.15
N ALA A 75 -16.05 -4.30 -15.00
CA ALA A 75 -16.57 -2.97 -14.71
C ALA A 75 -18.00 -2.96 -14.13
#